data_AF-A0A4Y2NA72-F1
#
_entry.id   AF-A0A4Y2NA72-F1
#
_cell.length_a   1.000
_cell.length_b   1.000
_cell.length_c   1.000
_cell.angle_alpha   90.00
_cell.angle_beta   90.00
_cell.angle_gamma   90.00
#
_symmetry.space_group_name_H-M   'P 1'
#
loop_
_entity.id
_entity.type
_entity.pdbx_description
1 polymer ?
#
loop_
_entity_poly.entity_id
_entity_poly.type
_entity_poly.pdbx_seq_one_letter_code
_entity_poly.pdbx_strand_id
1 'polypeptide(L)'
;MKFVFSEHDAESEKDGHSGNEEGNNSEWFSSNDGVQWRRKFRENIRTRCHNIASCLPGTKQLAKDVTIPLKSWELFINSNMIQLVIESTNIFIEKYEPNFSRESDARKADPLEIRALIVDNNIVDLICVKYCILNV
;
A
#
# COMPACT_ATOMS: atom_id res chain seq x y z
N MET A 1 -34.13 17.73 -8.29
CA MET A 1 -34.18 18.83 -9.29
C MET A 1 -34.05 18.19 -10.66
N LYS A 2 -35.00 18.40 -11.57
CA LYS A 2 -35.04 17.75 -12.90
C LYS A 2 -33.91 18.30 -13.77
N PHE A 3 -33.14 17.44 -14.42
CA PHE A 3 -32.24 17.81 -15.50
C PHE A 3 -33.03 17.72 -16.81
N VAL A 4 -33.11 18.83 -17.53
CA VAL A 4 -33.55 18.85 -18.93
C VAL A 4 -32.27 18.81 -19.76
N PHE A 5 -32.08 17.75 -20.55
CA PHE A 5 -31.05 17.70 -21.58
C PHE A 5 -31.64 18.27 -22.87
N SER A 6 -31.03 19.33 -23.40
CA SER A 6 -31.29 19.81 -24.76
C SER A 6 -30.44 18.97 -25.71
N GLU A 7 -31.08 18.29 -26.64
CA GLU A 7 -30.42 17.63 -27.77
C GLU A 7 -29.75 18.70 -28.65
N HIS A 8 -28.50 18.46 -29.04
CA HIS A 8 -27.84 19.21 -30.09
C HIS A 8 -27.49 18.24 -31.22
N ASP A 9 -28.16 18.44 -32.36
CA ASP A 9 -27.91 17.72 -33.61
C ASP A 9 -26.49 18.00 -34.14
N ALA A 10 -25.89 16.94 -34.68
CA ALA A 10 -24.62 16.95 -35.35
C ALA A 10 -24.73 17.54 -36.77
N GLU A 11 -23.74 18.37 -37.12
CA GLU A 11 -22.99 18.41 -38.39
C GLU A 11 -22.69 19.84 -38.89
N SER A 12 -21.39 20.16 -38.99
CA SER A 12 -20.81 20.92 -40.12
C SER A 12 -19.29 20.98 -39.96
N GLU A 13 -18.56 20.26 -40.80
CA GLU A 13 -17.13 20.47 -41.02
C GLU A 13 -16.93 21.78 -41.81
N LYS A 14 -16.03 22.67 -41.34
CA LYS A 14 -15.42 23.72 -42.18
C LYS A 14 -13.95 23.89 -41.83
N ASP A 15 -13.12 23.57 -42.81
CA ASP A 15 -11.69 23.87 -42.89
C ASP A 15 -11.47 25.39 -43.06
N GLY A 16 -10.52 25.95 -42.30
CA GLY A 16 -10.18 27.37 -42.36
C GLY A 16 -8.98 27.70 -41.46
N HIS A 17 -7.78 27.62 -42.01
CA HIS A 17 -6.55 28.08 -41.37
C HIS A 17 -6.44 29.61 -41.42
N SER A 18 -6.55 30.30 -40.28
CA SER A 18 -5.71 31.45 -39.90
C SER A 18 -6.23 32.09 -38.61
N GLY A 19 -5.33 32.28 -37.64
CA GLY A 19 -5.58 33.14 -36.49
C GLY A 19 -5.02 32.53 -35.21
N ASN A 20 -3.82 32.97 -34.82
CA ASN A 20 -3.39 32.87 -33.43
C ASN A 20 -4.36 33.71 -32.58
N GLU A 21 -5.41 33.08 -32.08
CA GLU A 21 -6.16 33.61 -30.97
C GLU A 21 -5.59 32.97 -29.70
N GLU A 22 -4.67 33.68 -29.05
CA GLU A 22 -4.42 33.53 -27.61
C GLU A 22 -5.70 33.95 -26.88
N GLY A 23 -6.73 33.12 -27.01
CA GLY A 23 -7.91 33.15 -26.19
C GLY A 23 -7.47 32.69 -24.81
N ASN A 24 -7.20 33.65 -23.92
CA ASN A 24 -7.21 33.42 -22.49
C ASN A 24 -8.63 32.97 -22.09
N ASN A 25 -8.95 31.70 -22.36
CA ASN A 25 -10.18 31.02 -21.98
C ASN A 25 -10.12 30.70 -20.49
N SER A 26 -10.12 31.75 -19.67
CA SER A 26 -10.36 31.58 -18.26
C SER A 26 -11.87 31.55 -18.06
N GLU A 27 -12.45 30.36 -18.29
CA GLU A 27 -13.87 30.13 -18.09
C GLU A 27 -14.21 30.35 -16.60
N TRP A 28 -15.03 31.36 -16.34
CA TRP A 28 -15.52 31.70 -15.01
C TRP A 28 -16.86 30.99 -14.77
N PHE A 29 -16.97 30.31 -13.64
CA PHE A 29 -18.16 29.61 -13.21
C PHE A 29 -18.79 30.36 -12.04
N SER A 30 -20.10 30.55 -12.05
CA SER A 30 -20.82 31.24 -10.97
C SER A 30 -21.79 30.28 -10.28
N SER A 31 -21.81 30.31 -8.95
CA SER A 31 -22.87 29.69 -8.15
C SER A 31 -24.07 30.62 -8.03
N ASN A 32 -25.25 30.07 -7.78
CA ASN A 32 -26.48 30.84 -7.51
C ASN A 32 -26.35 31.72 -6.26
N ASP A 33 -25.46 31.37 -5.33
CA ASP A 33 -25.17 32.15 -4.13
C ASP A 33 -24.19 33.31 -4.39
N GLY A 34 -23.91 33.61 -5.67
CA GLY A 34 -23.05 34.72 -6.09
C GLY A 34 -21.54 34.43 -6.03
N VAL A 35 -21.14 33.26 -5.52
CA VAL A 35 -19.72 32.86 -5.47
C VAL A 35 -19.23 32.46 -6.85
N GLN A 36 -18.19 33.11 -7.33
CA GLN A 36 -17.58 32.82 -8.63
C GLN A 36 -16.23 32.10 -8.47
N TRP A 37 -15.98 31.12 -9.34
CA TRP A 37 -14.76 30.32 -9.39
C TRP A 37 -14.17 30.40 -10.78
N ARG A 38 -12.84 30.47 -10.87
CA ARG A 38 -12.14 30.35 -12.15
C ARG A 38 -11.37 29.05 -12.18
N ARG A 39 -11.63 28.22 -13.18
CA ARG A 39 -10.75 27.07 -13.43
C ARG A 39 -9.49 27.62 -14.12
N LYS A 40 -8.37 27.65 -13.41
CA LYS A 40 -7.07 27.83 -14.08
C LYS A 40 -6.80 26.55 -14.86
N PHE A 41 -6.87 26.60 -16.18
CA PHE A 41 -6.29 25.54 -17.00
C PHE A 41 -4.83 25.41 -16.58
N ARG A 42 -4.40 24.18 -16.26
CA ARG A 42 -2.99 23.93 -16.00
C ARG A 42 -2.29 24.14 -17.32
N GLU A 43 -1.54 25.23 -17.44
CA GLU A 43 -0.50 25.33 -18.46
C GLU A 43 0.34 24.04 -18.37
N ASN A 44 0.75 23.47 -19.51
CA ASN A 44 1.67 22.33 -19.55
C ASN A 44 3.05 22.80 -19.04
N ILE A 45 3.14 23.02 -17.73
CA ILE A 45 4.36 23.44 -17.05
C ILE A 45 5.19 22.18 -16.87
N ARG A 46 6.34 22.14 -17.53
CA ARG A 46 7.36 21.12 -17.29
C ARG A 46 7.68 21.12 -15.79
N THR A 47 7.30 20.05 -15.09
CA THR A 47 7.74 19.84 -13.71
C THR A 47 9.27 19.79 -13.69
N ARG A 48 9.91 20.66 -12.91
CA ARG A 48 11.38 20.69 -12.82
C ARG A 48 11.90 19.31 -12.35
N CYS A 49 13.04 18.89 -12.88
CA CYS A 49 13.62 17.54 -12.73
C CYS A 49 13.98 17.11 -11.28
N HIS A 50 13.69 17.93 -10.27
CA HIS A 50 13.93 17.62 -8.86
C HIS A 50 12.69 17.15 -8.10
N ASN A 51 11.50 17.15 -8.73
CA ASN A 51 10.23 16.68 -8.14
C ASN A 51 9.66 15.44 -8.85
N ILE A 52 10.45 14.78 -9.70
CA ILE A 52 10.08 13.50 -10.27
C ILE A 52 10.42 12.45 -9.21
N ALA A 53 9.40 11.83 -8.61
CA ALA A 53 9.59 10.65 -7.78
C ALA A 53 10.24 9.56 -8.65
N SER A 54 11.55 9.42 -8.55
CA SER A 54 12.35 8.49 -9.36
C SER A 54 12.25 7.04 -8.86
N CYS A 55 11.82 6.87 -7.62
CA CYS A 55 11.56 5.58 -6.99
C CYS A 55 10.06 5.44 -6.72
N LEU A 56 9.44 4.47 -7.40
CA LEU A 56 8.08 4.06 -7.08
C LEU A 56 8.06 3.42 -5.69
N PRO A 57 7.02 3.68 -4.89
CA PRO A 57 6.83 2.96 -3.63
C PRO A 57 6.61 1.47 -3.94
N GLY A 58 7.46 0.62 -3.36
CA GLY A 58 7.44 -0.81 -3.62
C GLY A 58 8.58 -1.53 -2.91
N THR A 59 8.53 -2.86 -2.94
CA THR A 59 9.54 -3.73 -2.33
C THR A 59 10.90 -3.54 -3.01
N LYS A 60 11.94 -3.27 -2.20
CA LYS A 60 13.30 -3.03 -2.69
C LYS A 60 14.12 -4.32 -2.72
N GLN A 61 15.09 -4.39 -3.63
CA GLN A 61 16.18 -5.38 -3.64
C GLN A 61 15.69 -6.83 -3.45
N LEU A 62 16.20 -7.55 -2.45
CA LEU A 62 15.90 -8.95 -2.15
C LEU A 62 14.40 -9.25 -2.06
N ALA A 63 13.62 -8.33 -1.51
CA ALA A 63 12.18 -8.52 -1.35
C ALA A 63 11.40 -8.45 -2.67
N LYS A 64 12.01 -7.91 -3.74
CA LYS A 64 11.38 -7.80 -5.06
C LYS A 64 11.20 -9.16 -5.74
N ASP A 65 12.18 -10.06 -5.56
CA ASP A 65 12.21 -11.34 -6.26
C ASP A 65 11.52 -12.46 -5.47
N VAL A 66 11.08 -12.18 -4.25
CA VAL A 66 10.40 -13.16 -3.40
C VAL A 66 8.91 -13.21 -3.75
N THR A 67 8.52 -14.31 -4.39
CA THR A 67 7.14 -14.59 -4.79
C THR A 67 6.39 -15.49 -3.81
N ILE A 68 7.12 -16.21 -2.94
CA ILE A 68 6.57 -17.19 -2.01
C ILE A 68 6.30 -16.50 -0.66
N PRO A 69 5.05 -16.52 -0.13
CA PRO A 69 4.71 -15.83 1.13
C PRO A 69 5.57 -16.23 2.32
N LEU A 70 5.91 -17.53 2.43
CA LEU A 70 6.78 -18.03 3.49
C LEU A 70 8.19 -17.42 3.41
N LYS A 71 8.74 -17.30 2.20
CA LYS A 71 10.04 -16.66 1.98
C LYS A 71 9.98 -15.17 2.29
N SER A 72 8.85 -14.51 2.00
CA SER A 72 8.65 -13.11 2.36
C SER A 72 8.64 -12.93 3.88
N TRP A 73 8.01 -13.84 4.61
CA TRP A 73 8.00 -13.84 6.07
C TRP A 73 9.39 -14.04 6.67
N GLU A 74 10.19 -14.95 6.09
CA GLU A 74 11.59 -15.18 6.50
C GLU A 74 12.49 -13.93 6.35
N LEU A 75 12.12 -12.97 5.50
CA LEU A 75 12.84 -11.69 5.39
C LEU A 75 12.67 -10.81 6.63
N PHE A 76 11.52 -10.90 7.31
CA PHE A 76 11.22 -10.12 8.51
C PHE A 76 11.72 -10.81 9.78
N ILE A 77 11.63 -12.14 9.82
CA ILE A 77 11.99 -12.93 10.99
C ILE A 77 13.10 -13.90 10.61
N ASN A 78 14.32 -13.51 10.95
CA ASN A 78 15.51 -14.29 10.65
C ASN A 78 15.68 -15.46 11.65
N SER A 79 16.38 -16.51 11.22
CA SER A 79 16.73 -17.67 12.05
C SER A 79 17.47 -17.29 13.35
N ASN A 80 18.32 -16.26 13.32
CA ASN A 80 19.02 -15.78 14.52
C ASN A 80 18.05 -15.19 15.55
N MET A 81 16.98 -14.51 15.11
CA MET A 81 15.96 -13.97 16.01
C MET A 81 15.17 -15.11 16.64
N ILE A 82 14.84 -16.13 15.85
CA ILE A 82 14.15 -17.33 16.34
C ILE A 82 15.01 -18.06 17.37
N GLN A 83 16.31 -18.23 17.11
CA GLN A 83 17.25 -18.82 18.06
C GLN A 83 17.30 -18.04 19.37
N LEU A 84 17.42 -16.70 19.30
CA LEU A 84 17.42 -15.86 20.49
C LEU A 84 16.15 -16.05 21.33
N VAL A 85 14.98 -16.13 20.67
CA VAL A 85 13.71 -16.40 21.36
C VAL A 85 13.76 -17.76 22.05
N ILE A 86 14.18 -18.82 21.34
CA ILE A 86 14.27 -20.18 21.88
C ILE A 86 15.20 -20.24 23.10
N GLU A 87 16.40 -19.68 22.99
CA GLU A 87 17.37 -19.65 24.09
C GLU A 87 16.79 -18.94 25.31
N SER A 88 16.18 -17.77 25.11
CA SER A 88 15.55 -16.99 26.18
C SER A 88 14.38 -17.76 26.83
N THR A 89 13.55 -18.40 26.02
CA THR A 89 12.40 -19.18 26.47
C THR A 89 12.84 -20.43 27.22
N ASN A 90 13.86 -21.14 26.75
CA ASN A 90 14.37 -22.33 27.41
C ASN A 90 15.01 -22.02 28.77
N ILE A 91 15.72 -20.89 28.91
CA ILE A 91 16.20 -20.39 30.21
C ILE A 91 15.01 -20.16 31.16
N PHE A 92 13.92 -19.59 30.65
CA PHE A 92 12.73 -19.38 31.45
C PHE A 92 12.05 -20.72 31.82
N ILE A 93 11.92 -21.65 30.89
CA ILE A 93 11.34 -22.97 31.16
C ILE A 93 12.14 -23.69 32.25
N GLU A 94 13.46 -23.76 32.14
CA GLU A 94 14.33 -24.40 33.15
C GLU A 94 14.15 -23.80 34.54
N LYS A 95 13.91 -22.49 34.63
CA LYS A 95 13.65 -21.80 35.90
C LYS A 95 12.32 -22.22 36.53
N TYR A 96 11.29 -22.52 35.75
CA TYR A 96 9.94 -22.83 36.24
C TYR A 96 9.59 -24.32 36.18
N GLU A 97 10.40 -25.15 35.52
CA GLU A 97 10.23 -26.60 35.39
C GLU A 97 9.88 -27.29 36.73
N PRO A 98 10.55 -26.99 37.88
CA PRO A 98 10.24 -27.64 39.14
C PRO A 98 8.81 -27.37 39.67
N ASN A 99 8.13 -26.36 39.15
CA ASN A 99 6.76 -26.02 39.56
C ASN A 99 5.70 -26.90 38.88
N PHE A 100 6.08 -27.68 37.87
CA PHE A 100 5.18 -28.55 37.13
C PHE A 100 5.32 -29.99 37.61
N SER A 101 4.18 -30.67 37.78
CA SER A 101 4.16 -32.09 38.18
C SER A 101 4.35 -33.04 36.98
N ARG A 102 4.10 -32.56 35.76
CA ARG A 102 4.24 -33.31 34.52
C ARG A 102 5.37 -32.72 33.69
N GLU A 103 6.27 -33.59 33.25
CA GLU A 103 7.39 -33.24 32.36
C GLU A 103 6.92 -32.64 31.02
N SER A 104 5.72 -33.02 30.55
CA SER A 104 5.14 -32.47 29.32
C SER A 104 4.87 -30.97 29.36
N ASP A 105 4.60 -30.43 30.56
CA ASP A 105 4.10 -29.06 30.72
C ASP A 105 5.24 -28.02 30.70
N ALA A 106 6.48 -28.47 30.92
CA ALA A 106 7.70 -27.67 30.90
C ALA A 106 8.71 -28.19 29.88
N ARG A 107 8.23 -28.76 28.77
CA ARG A 107 9.10 -29.21 27.68
C ARG A 107 9.80 -28.01 27.04
N LYS A 108 11.09 -28.16 26.74
CA LYS A 108 11.87 -27.17 26.00
C LYS A 108 11.23 -26.86 24.64
N ALA A 109 11.27 -25.58 24.26
CA ALA A 109 10.71 -25.10 23.02
C ALA A 109 11.57 -25.52 21.81
N ASP A 110 10.89 -26.03 20.79
CA ASP A 110 11.50 -26.39 19.51
C ASP A 110 11.44 -25.23 18.49
N PRO A 111 12.43 -25.07 17.59
CA PRO A 111 12.35 -24.07 16.53
C PRO A 111 11.10 -24.15 15.66
N LEU A 112 10.55 -25.34 15.42
CA LEU A 112 9.31 -25.49 14.65
C LEU A 112 8.10 -25.00 15.44
N GLU A 113 8.05 -25.24 16.75
CA GLU A 113 6.98 -24.75 17.62
C GLU A 113 6.95 -23.23 17.66
N ILE A 114 8.11 -22.59 17.81
CA ILE A 114 8.19 -21.11 17.80
C ILE A 114 7.83 -20.55 16.42
N ARG A 115 8.26 -21.19 15.33
CA ARG A 115 7.88 -20.78 13.97
C ARG A 115 6.36 -20.93 13.75
N ALA A 116 5.79 -22.05 14.16
CA ALA A 116 4.35 -22.29 14.08
C ALA A 116 3.57 -21.26 14.91
N LEU A 117 3.96 -21.04 16.17
CA LEU A 117 3.34 -20.04 17.04
C LEU A 117 3.35 -18.64 16.41
N ILE A 118 4.49 -18.19 15.88
CA ILE A 118 4.58 -16.86 15.28
C ILE A 118 3.75 -16.80 13.99
N VAL A 119 3.80 -17.82 13.15
CA VAL A 119 3.04 -17.85 11.89
C VAL A 119 1.54 -17.93 12.17
N ASP A 120 1.08 -18.76 13.09
CA ASP A 120 -0.34 -18.93 13.43
C ASP A 120 -0.94 -17.66 14.05
N ASN A 121 -0.17 -16.96 14.89
CA ASN A 121 -0.60 -15.66 15.44
C ASN A 121 -0.61 -14.55 14.37
N ASN A 122 0.27 -14.62 13.37
CA ASN A 122 0.36 -13.62 12.31
C ASN A 122 -0.43 -13.97 11.03
N ILE A 123 -0.91 -15.20 10.86
CA ILE A 123 -1.65 -15.63 9.65
C ILE A 123 -2.91 -14.79 9.46
N VAL A 124 -3.55 -14.41 10.57
CA VAL A 124 -4.70 -13.51 10.57
C VAL A 124 -4.33 -12.14 9.98
N ASP A 125 -3.17 -11.61 10.36
CA ASP A 125 -2.67 -10.33 9.86
C ASP A 125 -2.11 -10.43 8.42
N LEU A 126 -1.49 -11.56 8.05
CA LEU A 126 -0.97 -11.78 6.70
C LEU A 126 -2.11 -11.90 5.67
N ILE A 127 -3.24 -12.50 6.05
CA ILE A 127 -4.47 -12.49 5.24
C ILE A 127 -4.96 -11.05 5.07
N CYS A 128 -5.04 -10.26 6.15
CA CYS A 128 -5.42 -8.84 6.07
C CYS A 128 -4.48 -8.03 5.17
N VAL A 129 -3.16 -8.21 5.29
CA VAL A 129 -2.18 -7.52 4.44
C VAL A 129 -2.29 -7.97 2.98
N LYS A 130 -2.56 -9.25 2.72
CA LYS A 130 -2.79 -9.76 1.35
C LYS A 130 -4.06 -9.16 0.73
N TYR A 131 -5.14 -9.00 1.50
CA TYR A 131 -6.36 -8.31 1.07
C TYR A 131 -6.14 -6.81 0.83
N CYS A 132 -5.27 -6.16 1.61
CA CYS A 132 -4.94 -4.74 1.43
C CYS A 132 -4.02 -4.48 0.24
N ILE A 133 -3.11 -5.40 -0.10
CA ILE A 133 -2.15 -5.22 -1.21
C ILE A 133 -2.76 -5.61 -2.57
N LEU A 134 -3.65 -6.62 -2.63
CA LEU A 134 -4.23 -7.11 -3.89
C LEU A 134 -5.50 -6.38 -4.36
N ASN A 135 -6.01 -5.43 -3.58
CA ASN A 135 -7.20 -4.61 -3.92
C ASN A 135 -6.87 -3.15 -4.26
N VAL A 136 -5.60 -2.84 -4.58
CA VAL A 136 -5.16 -1.56 -5.14
C VAL A 136 -4.82 -1.75 -6.61
#